data_AF-A0A4W5MJL5-F1
#
_entry.id   AF-A0A4W5MJL5-F1
#
_cell.length_a   1.000
_cell.length_b   1.000
_cell.length_c   1.000
_cell.angle_alpha   90.00
_cell.angle_beta   90.00
_cell.angle_gamma   90.00
#
_symmetry.space_group_name_H-M   'P 1'
#
loop_
_entity.id
_entity.type
_entity.pdbx_description
1 polymer ?
#
loop_
_entity_poly.entity_id
_entity_poly.type
_entity_poly.pdbx_seq_one_letter_code
_entity_poly.pdbx_strand_id
1 'polypeptide(L)'
;MVPVTVDPESKPGEFVLKSLFANFTSVSERKIRIIMAEPLEKPLNKSLQRGEDLQFDQLISTMSSLAEYCLPSILKTLFDWYKRQNGLEDESHEYRPRANTKSKSDEQQKDYLLERRDLAIDFIFSLVLIEVLKQIQQLRHKLNKFHRHGGSK
;
A
#
# COMPACT_ATOMS: atom_id res chain seq x y z
N MET A 1 12.37 -11.00 -2.43
CA MET A 1 10.96 -11.24 -2.81
C MET A 1 10.96 -12.02 -4.11
N VAL A 2 10.27 -13.17 -4.17
CA VAL A 2 10.05 -13.91 -5.42
C VAL A 2 9.07 -13.11 -6.28
N PRO A 3 9.31 -12.91 -7.58
CA PRO A 3 8.32 -12.29 -8.46
C PRO A 3 7.00 -13.06 -8.35
N VAL A 4 5.89 -12.36 -8.10
CA VAL A 4 4.57 -12.99 -8.13
C VAL A 4 4.31 -13.42 -9.57
N THR A 5 4.47 -14.71 -9.87
CA THR A 5 4.13 -15.29 -11.16
C THR A 5 2.61 -15.40 -11.25
N VAL A 6 1.99 -14.58 -12.10
CA VAL A 6 0.55 -14.65 -12.35
C VAL A 6 0.31 -15.65 -13.46
N ASP A 7 -0.47 -16.69 -13.17
CA ASP A 7 -0.83 -17.73 -14.13
C ASP A 7 -1.80 -17.16 -15.19
N PRO A 8 -1.42 -17.13 -16.48
CA PRO A 8 -2.27 -16.63 -17.57
C PRO A 8 -3.52 -17.49 -17.81
N GLU A 9 -3.55 -18.75 -17.32
CA GLU A 9 -4.70 -19.65 -17.47
C GLU A 9 -5.75 -19.46 -16.36
N SER A 10 -5.50 -18.54 -15.41
CA SER A 10 -6.46 -18.21 -14.35
C SER A 10 -7.68 -17.45 -14.89
N LYS A 11 -8.79 -17.50 -14.14
CA LYS A 11 -10.02 -16.79 -14.52
C LYS A 11 -9.72 -15.30 -14.73
N PRO A 12 -10.30 -14.62 -15.75
CA PRO A 12 -9.93 -13.25 -16.08
C PRO A 12 -9.98 -12.26 -14.90
N GLY A 13 -11.00 -12.35 -14.04
CA GLY A 13 -11.09 -11.50 -12.85
C GLY A 13 -10.01 -11.79 -11.80
N GLU A 14 -9.63 -13.05 -11.65
CA GLU A 14 -8.55 -13.46 -10.75
C GLU A 14 -7.19 -13.02 -11.29
N PHE A 15 -6.96 -13.19 -12.59
CA PHE A 15 -5.76 -12.71 -13.27
C PHE A 15 -5.58 -11.20 -13.08
N VAL A 16 -6.63 -10.41 -13.29
CA VAL A 16 -6.62 -8.96 -13.12
C VAL A 16 -6.28 -8.58 -11.68
N LEU A 17 -6.93 -9.19 -10.69
CA LEU A 17 -6.67 -8.89 -9.28
C LEU A 17 -5.24 -9.28 -8.87
N LYS A 18 -4.79 -10.49 -9.20
CA LYS A 18 -3.44 -10.95 -8.90
C LYS A 18 -2.37 -10.05 -9.54
N SER A 19 -2.57 -9.67 -10.81
CA SER A 19 -1.66 -8.76 -11.52
C SER A 19 -1.62 -7.37 -10.88
N LEU A 20 -2.79 -6.85 -10.48
CA LEU A 20 -2.88 -5.55 -9.81
C LEU A 20 -2.11 -5.56 -8.48
N PHE A 21 -2.30 -6.57 -7.64
CA PHE A 21 -1.62 -6.64 -6.35
C PHE A 21 -0.12 -6.93 -6.47
N ALA A 22 0.28 -7.73 -7.46
CA ALA A 22 1.70 -7.93 -7.79
C ALA A 22 2.37 -6.60 -8.16
N ASN A 23 1.71 -5.83 -9.04
CA ASN A 23 2.19 -4.50 -9.44
C ASN A 23 2.20 -3.53 -8.24
N PHE A 24 1.12 -3.49 -7.47
CA PHE A 24 1.02 -2.69 -6.24
C PHE A 24 2.17 -2.95 -5.27
N THR A 25 2.48 -4.23 -5.02
CA THR A 25 3.53 -4.59 -4.10
C THR A 25 4.90 -4.17 -4.63
N SER A 26 5.19 -4.46 -5.90
CA SER A 26 6.45 -4.09 -6.55
C SER A 26 6.68 -2.57 -6.58
N VAL A 27 5.68 -1.79 -6.97
CA VAL A 27 5.77 -0.32 -7.03
C VAL A 27 5.90 0.26 -5.63
N SER A 28 5.12 -0.22 -4.65
CA SER A 28 5.21 0.25 -3.27
C SER A 28 6.58 -0.02 -2.65
N GLU A 29 7.13 -1.22 -2.84
CA GLU A 29 8.49 -1.55 -2.39
C GLU A 29 9.55 -0.67 -3.04
N ARG A 30 9.44 -0.43 -4.36
CA ARG A 30 10.33 0.49 -5.06
C ARG A 30 10.25 1.89 -4.47
N LYS A 31 9.04 2.37 -4.18
CA LYS A 31 8.82 3.71 -3.64
C LYS A 31 9.38 3.86 -2.23
N ILE A 32 9.19 2.86 -1.37
CA ILE A 32 9.81 2.79 -0.04
C ILE A 32 11.35 2.84 -0.18
N ARG A 33 11.95 2.05 -1.08
CA ARG A 33 13.41 2.09 -1.31
C ARG A 33 13.90 3.48 -1.73
N ILE A 34 13.17 4.19 -2.58
CA ILE A 34 13.51 5.55 -3.01
C ILE A 34 13.44 6.50 -1.80
N ILE A 35 12.35 6.48 -1.04
CA ILE A 35 12.16 7.32 0.17
C ILE A 35 13.25 7.11 1.21
N MET A 36 13.73 5.87 1.34
CA MET A 36 14.82 5.51 2.25
C MET A 36 16.18 6.04 1.79
N ALA A 37 16.34 6.33 0.49
CA ALA A 37 17.54 6.92 -0.08
C ALA A 37 17.47 8.45 -0.18
N GLU A 38 16.29 9.05 0.03
CA GLU A 38 16.13 10.50 0.04
C GLU A 38 16.75 11.15 1.30
N PRO A 39 17.15 12.43 1.23
CA PRO A 39 17.57 13.17 2.41
C PRO A 39 16.51 13.11 3.51
N LEU A 40 16.93 12.88 4.76
CA LEU A 40 16.01 12.71 5.89
C LEU A 40 15.14 13.95 6.13
N GLU A 41 15.67 15.12 5.78
CA GLU A 41 15.00 16.43 5.82
C GLU A 41 13.82 16.53 4.85
N LYS A 42 13.79 15.72 3.78
CA LYS A 42 12.67 15.70 2.84
C LYS A 42 11.49 15.01 3.52
N PRO A 43 10.35 15.70 3.70
CA PRO A 43 9.21 15.12 4.40
C PRO A 43 8.45 14.15 3.50
N LEU A 44 7.92 13.07 4.08
CA LEU A 44 7.22 11.99 3.36
C LEU A 44 6.01 12.50 2.57
N ASN A 45 5.30 13.50 3.09
CA ASN A 45 4.15 14.09 2.40
C ASN A 45 4.52 14.69 1.03
N LYS A 46 5.74 15.22 0.87
CA LYS A 46 6.24 15.71 -0.42
C LYS A 46 6.64 14.58 -1.34
N SER A 47 7.24 13.51 -0.83
CA SER A 47 7.66 12.37 -1.66
C SER A 47 6.49 11.48 -2.12
N LEU A 48 5.39 11.49 -1.37
CA LEU A 48 4.20 10.68 -1.61
C LEU A 48 2.97 11.51 -2.05
N GLN A 49 3.12 12.81 -2.32
CA GLN A 49 1.99 13.61 -2.82
C GLN A 49 1.56 13.17 -4.24
N ARG A 50 0.28 13.43 -4.55
CA ARG A 50 -0.28 13.25 -5.90
C ARG A 50 0.51 14.08 -6.90
N GLY A 51 0.83 13.49 -8.04
CA GLY A 51 1.58 14.11 -9.13
C GLY A 51 3.09 13.85 -9.11
N GLU A 52 3.67 13.38 -8.01
CA GLU A 52 5.11 13.06 -7.95
C GLU A 52 5.46 11.79 -8.72
N ASP A 53 4.52 10.86 -8.79
CA ASP A 53 4.71 9.56 -9.42
C ASP A 53 3.42 9.15 -10.11
N LEU A 54 3.34 9.47 -11.40
CA LEU A 54 2.17 9.20 -12.23
C LEU A 54 1.84 7.70 -12.31
N GLN A 55 2.86 6.82 -12.25
CA GLN A 55 2.62 5.37 -12.29
C GLN A 55 1.93 4.91 -11.00
N PHE A 56 2.40 5.40 -9.86
CA PHE A 56 1.78 5.09 -8.57
C PHE A 56 0.38 5.69 -8.43
N ASP A 57 0.18 6.92 -8.90
CA ASP A 57 -1.15 7.56 -8.91
C ASP A 57 -2.15 6.79 -9.77
N GLN A 58 -1.74 6.34 -10.96
CA GLN A 58 -2.57 5.50 -11.83
C GLN A 58 -2.92 4.15 -11.18
N LEU A 59 -1.97 3.55 -10.48
CA LEU A 59 -2.18 2.30 -9.75
C LEU A 59 -3.21 2.48 -8.63
N ILE A 60 -3.09 3.54 -7.82
CA ILE A 60 -4.07 3.90 -6.79
C ILE A 60 -5.45 4.12 -7.40
N SER A 61 -5.51 4.87 -8.51
CA SER A 61 -6.77 5.11 -9.23
C SER A 61 -7.40 3.81 -9.72
N THR A 62 -6.59 2.88 -10.24
CA THR A 62 -7.05 1.58 -10.75
C THR A 62 -7.59 0.71 -9.62
N MET A 63 -6.89 0.66 -8.47
CA MET A 63 -7.37 -0.03 -7.27
C MET A 63 -8.69 0.55 -6.77
N SER A 64 -8.85 1.87 -6.80
CA SER A 64 -10.11 2.53 -6.44
C SER A 64 -11.24 2.15 -7.39
N SER A 65 -11.05 2.20 -8.70
CA SER A 65 -12.10 1.83 -9.67
C SER A 65 -12.50 0.36 -9.55
N LEU A 66 -11.55 -0.56 -9.33
CA LEU A 66 -11.87 -1.99 -9.13
C LEU A 66 -12.60 -2.25 -7.82
N ALA A 67 -12.35 -1.44 -6.78
CA ALA A 67 -13.03 -1.55 -5.52
C ALA A 67 -14.54 -1.31 -5.62
N GLU A 68 -15.05 -0.64 -6.67
CA GLU A 68 -16.50 -0.56 -6.92
C GLU A 68 -17.17 -1.94 -7.03
N TYR A 69 -16.43 -2.94 -7.52
CA TYR A 69 -16.95 -4.28 -7.81
C TYR A 69 -16.47 -5.33 -6.82
N CYS A 70 -15.29 -5.14 -6.22
CA CYS A 70 -14.64 -6.17 -5.40
C CYS A 70 -13.99 -5.60 -4.13
N LEU A 71 -14.58 -4.55 -3.54
CA LEU A 71 -14.10 -3.89 -2.32
C LEU A 71 -13.61 -4.86 -1.23
N PRO A 72 -14.35 -5.93 -0.84
CA PRO A 72 -13.88 -6.83 0.21
C PRO A 72 -12.55 -7.51 -0.13
N SER A 73 -12.34 -7.87 -1.41
CA SER A 73 -11.10 -8.50 -1.89
C SER A 73 -9.93 -7.51 -1.92
N ILE A 74 -10.19 -6.27 -2.33
CA ILE A 74 -9.21 -5.16 -2.29
C ILE A 74 -8.77 -4.88 -0.87
N LEU A 75 -9.72 -4.67 0.05
CA LEU A 75 -9.42 -4.38 1.45
C LEU A 75 -8.66 -5.53 2.10
N LYS A 76 -9.14 -6.77 1.96
CA LYS A 76 -8.48 -7.93 2.55
C LYS A 76 -7.01 -8.01 2.14
N THR A 77 -6.73 -7.94 0.84
CA THR A 77 -5.37 -8.05 0.32
C THR A 77 -4.49 -6.85 0.71
N LEU A 78 -5.06 -5.64 0.77
CA LEU A 78 -4.34 -4.44 1.21
C LEU A 78 -3.96 -4.53 2.70
N PHE A 79 -4.88 -4.99 3.56
CA PHE A 79 -4.59 -5.25 4.98
C PHE A 79 -3.54 -6.34 5.16
N ASP A 80 -3.62 -7.42 4.38
CA ASP A 80 -2.63 -8.50 4.42
C ASP A 80 -1.24 -8.00 3.99
N TRP A 81 -1.17 -7.17 2.95
CA TRP A 81 0.09 -6.51 2.56
C TRP A 81 0.65 -5.64 3.68
N TYR A 82 -0.18 -4.81 4.31
CA TYR A 82 0.24 -3.93 5.40
C TYR A 82 0.80 -4.72 6.61
N LYS A 83 0.10 -5.79 7.03
CA LYS A 83 0.57 -6.66 8.12
C LYS A 83 1.92 -7.31 7.82
N ARG A 84 2.14 -7.76 6.57
CA ARG A 84 3.41 -8.34 6.12
C ARG A 84 4.55 -7.33 6.16
N GLN A 85 4.29 -6.04 5.89
CA GLN A 85 5.33 -5.01 5.94
C GLN A 85 5.82 -4.73 7.37
N ASN A 86 4.93 -4.84 8.36
CA ASN A 86 5.20 -4.59 9.78
C ASN A 86 5.86 -5.77 10.51
N GLY A 87 6.22 -6.85 9.80
CA GLY A 87 6.89 -8.01 10.40
C GLY A 87 6.00 -8.81 11.38
N LEU A 88 4.68 -8.57 11.41
CA LEU A 88 3.75 -9.27 12.30
C LEU A 88 3.64 -10.78 12.00
N GLU A 89 4.26 -11.28 10.92
CA GLU A 89 4.35 -12.70 10.59
C GLU A 89 5.75 -13.31 10.86
N ASP A 90 6.76 -12.52 11.27
CA ASP A 90 8.14 -12.98 11.42
C ASP A 90 8.73 -12.59 12.80
N GLU A 91 8.15 -13.15 13.87
CA GLU A 91 8.80 -13.26 15.19
C GLU A 91 9.97 -14.26 15.15
N SER A 92 10.95 -14.05 14.26
CA SER A 92 12.20 -14.81 14.28
C SER A 92 13.42 -13.90 14.11
N HIS A 93 13.43 -12.77 14.81
CA HIS A 93 14.69 -12.15 15.17
C HIS A 93 15.36 -12.96 16.28
N GLU A 94 16.01 -14.06 15.89
CA GLU A 94 17.10 -14.64 16.66
C GLU A 94 18.07 -13.51 17.01
N TYR A 95 18.02 -13.08 18.27
CA TYR A 95 19.01 -12.21 18.85
C TYR A 95 20.33 -12.97 18.91
N ARG A 96 21.13 -12.84 17.84
CA ARG A 96 22.52 -13.30 17.84
C ARG A 96 23.38 -12.18 18.44
N PRO A 97 23.93 -12.33 19.66
CA PRO A 97 24.82 -11.32 20.20
C PRO A 97 26.16 -11.45 19.47
N ARG A 98 26.35 -10.68 18.41
CA ARG A 98 27.69 -10.42 17.87
C ARG A 98 28.24 -9.20 18.60
N ALA A 99 29.24 -9.47 19.44
CA ALA A 99 30.15 -8.47 19.98
C ALA A 99 30.55 -7.49 18.86
N ASN A 100 30.17 -6.21 18.98
CA ASN A 100 30.70 -5.18 18.12
C ASN A 100 30.59 -3.82 18.81
N THR A 101 31.71 -3.11 18.86
CA THR A 101 31.85 -1.73 19.30
C THR A 101 31.11 -0.78 18.35
N LYS A 102 29.78 -0.72 18.41
CA LYS A 102 28.98 0.28 17.69
C LYS A 102 28.78 1.52 18.55
N SER A 103 28.94 2.69 17.94
CA SER A 103 28.73 3.96 18.63
C SER A 103 27.23 4.22 18.81
N LYS A 104 26.84 4.93 19.89
CA LYS A 104 25.43 5.32 20.13
C LYS A 104 24.80 6.07 18.94
N SER A 105 25.61 6.76 18.14
CA SER A 105 25.18 7.51 16.95
C SER A 105 24.73 6.59 15.81
N ASP A 106 25.41 5.45 15.62
CA ASP A 106 25.07 4.50 14.54
C ASP A 106 23.77 3.74 14.84
N GLU A 107 23.49 3.48 16.12
CA GLU A 107 22.24 2.87 16.55
C GLU A 107 21.06 3.83 16.38
N GLN A 108 21.19 5.09 16.82
CA GLN A 108 20.15 6.11 16.62
C GLN A 108 19.81 6.35 15.15
N GLN A 109 20.82 6.39 14.27
CA GLN A 109 20.57 6.59 12.85
C GLN A 109 19.86 5.39 12.21
N LYS A 110 20.20 4.17 12.64
CA LYS A 110 19.50 2.95 12.20
C LYS A 110 18.04 2.96 12.66
N ASP A 111 17.77 3.33 13.90
CA ASP A 111 16.41 3.37 14.46
C ASP A 111 15.55 4.41 13.73
N TYR A 112 16.12 5.59 13.43
CA TYR A 112 15.43 6.61 12.64
C TYR A 112 15.07 6.12 11.23
N LEU A 113 15.97 5.39 10.57
CA LEU A 113 15.69 4.82 9.25
C LEU A 113 14.57 3.78 9.29
N LEU A 114 14.53 2.93 10.34
CA LEU A 114 13.44 1.98 10.54
C LEU A 114 12.11 2.71 10.74
N GLU A 115 12.07 3.72 11.61
CA GLU A 115 10.87 4.54 11.83
C GLU A 115 10.40 5.24 10.54
N ARG A 116 11.34 5.79 9.75
CA ARG A 116 11.03 6.40 8.46
C ARG A 116 10.42 5.40 7.47
N ARG A 117 10.92 4.16 7.44
CA ARG A 117 10.35 3.08 6.62
C ARG A 117 8.91 2.79 7.03
N ASP A 118 8.66 2.63 8.33
CA ASP A 118 7.35 2.28 8.87
C ASP A 118 6.34 3.40 8.60
N LEU A 119 6.74 4.66 8.78
CA LEU A 119 5.92 5.82 8.41
C LEU A 119 5.62 5.86 6.90
N ALA A 120 6.57 5.47 6.04
CA ALA A 120 6.32 5.41 4.60
C ALA A 120 5.31 4.30 4.23
N ILE A 121 5.37 3.16 4.91
CA ILE A 121 4.40 2.06 4.76
C ILE A 121 3.01 2.53 5.20
N ASP A 122 2.91 3.14 6.39
CA ASP A 122 1.65 3.69 6.92
C ASP A 122 1.05 4.73 5.97
N PHE A 123 1.87 5.60 5.40
CA PHE A 123 1.44 6.63 4.47
C PHE A 123 0.92 6.03 3.16
N ILE A 124 1.67 5.09 2.56
CA ILE A 124 1.25 4.38 1.34
C ILE A 124 -0.07 3.64 1.58
N PHE A 125 -0.16 2.88 2.68
CA PHE A 125 -1.37 2.16 3.06
C PHE A 125 -2.55 3.12 3.21
N SER A 126 -2.36 4.22 3.92
CA SER A 126 -3.39 5.24 4.14
C SER A 126 -3.85 5.89 2.84
N LEU A 127 -2.92 6.23 1.93
CA LEU A 127 -3.25 6.80 0.62
C LEU A 127 -4.17 5.88 -0.20
N VAL A 128 -3.80 4.60 -0.30
CA VAL A 128 -4.57 3.60 -1.06
C VAL A 128 -5.91 3.36 -0.38
N LEU A 129 -5.91 3.22 0.95
CA LEU A 129 -7.12 2.97 1.73
C LEU A 129 -8.13 4.11 1.57
N ILE A 130 -7.68 5.36 1.66
CA ILE A 130 -8.54 6.53 1.43
C ILE A 130 -9.16 6.47 0.04
N GLU A 131 -8.38 6.19 -1.02
CA GLU A 131 -8.90 6.16 -2.38
C GLU A 131 -9.90 5.01 -2.60
N VAL A 132 -9.64 3.84 -2.02
CA VAL A 132 -10.53 2.67 -2.09
C VAL A 132 -11.83 2.91 -1.33
N LEU A 133 -11.76 3.51 -0.14
CA LEU A 133 -12.95 3.78 0.70
C LEU A 133 -13.85 4.88 0.15
N LYS A 134 -13.35 5.78 -0.73
CA LYS A 134 -14.20 6.73 -1.47
C LYS A 134 -15.34 6.02 -2.20
N GLN A 135 -15.14 4.77 -2.63
CA GLN A 135 -16.18 4.00 -3.31
C GLN A 135 -17.40 3.69 -2.44
N ILE A 136 -17.23 3.51 -1.13
CA ILE A 136 -18.36 3.35 -0.19
C ILE A 136 -19.21 4.62 -0.17
N GLN A 137 -18.55 5.79 -0.12
CA GLN A 137 -19.25 7.07 -0.15
C GLN A 137 -20.00 7.24 -1.48
N GLN A 138 -19.36 6.93 -2.62
CA GLN A 138 -20.00 7.03 -3.93
C GLN A 138 -21.19 6.08 -4.07
N LEU A 139 -21.07 4.82 -3.64
CA LEU A 139 -22.17 3.84 -3.61
C LEU A 139 -23.35 4.34 -2.78
N ARG A 140 -23.08 4.91 -1.59
CA ARG A 140 -24.13 5.52 -0.74
C ARG A 140 -24.83 6.68 -1.45
N HIS A 141 -24.09 7.55 -2.14
CA HIS A 141 -24.67 8.65 -2.92
C HIS A 141 -25.51 8.13 -4.10
N LYS A 142 -25.03 7.11 -4.83
CA LYS A 142 -25.77 6.45 -5.93
C LYS A 142 -27.08 5.84 -5.41
N LEU A 143 -27.05 5.15 -4.27
CA LEU A 143 -28.23 4.56 -3.62
C LEU A 143 -29.24 5.64 -3.17
N ASN A 144 -28.76 6.72 -2.55
CA ASN A 144 -29.62 7.84 -2.13
C ASN A 144 -30.22 8.60 -3.31
N LYS A 145 -29.52 8.66 -4.45
CA LYS A 145 -30.04 9.23 -5.70
C LYS A 145 -31.09 8.32 -6.33
N PHE A 146 -30.85 7.01 -6.32
CA PHE A 146 -31.83 6.01 -6.77
C PHE A 146 -33.12 6.07 -5.95
N HIS A 147 -33.05 6.16 -4.63
CA HIS A 147 -34.24 6.31 -3.78
C HIS A 147 -34.99 7.63 -4.03
N ARG A 148 -34.29 8.73 -4.34
CA ARG A 148 -34.91 10.03 -4.62
C ARG A 148 -35.54 10.15 -6.01
N HIS A 149 -35.06 9.40 -7.00
CA HIS A 149 -35.53 9.53 -8.40
C HIS A 149 -36.17 8.27 -8.98
N GLY A 150 -36.08 7.12 -8.29
CA GLY A 150 -36.62 5.82 -8.72
C GLY A 150 -38.03 5.52 -8.21
N GLY A 151 -38.64 6.44 -7.45
CA GLY A 151 -39.99 6.28 -6.87
C GLY A 151 -41.14 6.89 -7.68
N SER A 152 -40.90 7.38 -8.91
CA SER A 152 -41.98 7.80 -9.82
C SER A 152 -42.18 6.75 -10.92
N LYS A 153 -42.86 5.67 -10.56
CA LYS A 153 -43.75 4.92 -11.46
C LYS A 153 -44.98 4.51 -10.67
#